data_AF-A0A396M3K0-F1
#
_entry.id   AF-A0A396M3K0-F1
#
_cell.length_a   1.000
_cell.length_b   1.000
_cell.length_c   1.000
_cell.angle_alpha   90.00
_cell.angle_beta   90.00
_cell.angle_gamma   90.00
#
_symmetry.space_group_name_H-M   'P 1'
#
loop_
_entity.id
_entity.type
_entity.pdbx_description
1 polymer ?
#
loop_
_entity_poly.entity_id
_entity_poly.type
_entity_poly.pdbx_seq_one_letter_code
_entity_poly.pdbx_strand_id
1 'polypeptide(L)'
;MTETDLQVLLPFLCNHRIKGQSEVRIDALLRMYLSISMLCCVASSCDYLNCNKIIRKMDILYQIMDRTSVNGLCRMYRLVKESAWGVYGKKDEECSGLYYRLLDSYLKDPDPGQELDVLRCIAYELGNVMGDNTELDYYPFYRAKCGQWVGELDTKGCWRRLPQEIAVRRIELLQNYSDAFRDDRFHDAVLRAYNYYKKRLVLPENAVAEQLPLLTAWYDLLRISGAFPCEHDLPKRIAGLIEGVANTVETRTDTWYLATSYAVEQCCSDIMDRVQHEIMQEAE
;
A
#
# COMPACT_ATOMS: atom_id res chain seq x y z
N MET A 1 12.76 -11.30 -9.19
CA MET A 1 11.83 -12.43 -9.04
C MET A 1 11.20 -12.58 -10.39
N THR A 2 11.16 -13.79 -10.92
CA THR A 2 10.67 -14.11 -12.26
C THR A 2 9.27 -14.72 -12.19
N GLU A 3 8.61 -14.82 -13.34
CA GLU A 3 7.32 -15.53 -13.45
C GLU A 3 7.42 -17.00 -13.02
N THR A 4 8.55 -17.65 -13.30
CA THR A 4 8.83 -19.02 -12.82
C THR A 4 8.92 -19.08 -11.28
N ASP A 5 9.57 -18.09 -10.66
CA ASP A 5 9.65 -18.01 -9.19
C ASP A 5 8.25 -17.84 -8.58
N LEU A 6 7.39 -17.03 -9.20
CA LEU A 6 6.01 -16.84 -8.78
C LEU A 6 5.19 -18.14 -8.88
N GLN A 7 5.37 -18.91 -9.95
CA GLN A 7 4.73 -20.23 -10.11
C GLN A 7 5.16 -21.22 -9.02
N VAL A 8 6.43 -21.18 -8.60
CA VAL A 8 6.95 -22.00 -7.49
C VAL A 8 6.42 -21.54 -6.13
N LEU A 9 6.23 -20.23 -5.95
CA LEU A 9 5.71 -19.65 -4.70
C LEU A 9 4.20 -19.88 -4.52
N LEU A 10 3.44 -19.99 -5.61
CA LEU A 10 1.98 -20.09 -5.57
C LEU A 10 1.46 -21.28 -4.75
N PRO A 11 1.99 -22.52 -4.89
CA PRO A 11 1.62 -23.64 -4.01
C PRO A 11 1.87 -23.35 -2.53
N PHE A 12 2.96 -22.65 -2.20
CA PHE A 12 3.26 -22.25 -0.82
C PHE A 12 2.18 -21.30 -0.29
N LEU A 13 1.80 -20.27 -1.05
CA LEU A 13 0.78 -19.30 -0.67
C LEU A 13 -0.62 -19.92 -0.56
N CYS A 14 -0.98 -20.81 -1.49
CA CYS A 14 -2.23 -21.56 -1.48
C CYS A 14 -2.38 -22.48 -0.27
N ASN A 15 -1.27 -23.00 0.26
CA ASN A 15 -1.27 -23.91 1.41
C ASN A 15 -0.86 -23.22 2.74
N HIS A 16 -0.54 -21.93 2.70
CA HIS A 16 -0.04 -21.20 3.86
C HIS A 16 -1.07 -21.11 5.00
N ARG A 17 -0.62 -21.27 6.24
CA ARG A 17 -1.47 -21.14 7.43
C ARG A 17 -1.55 -19.68 7.86
N ILE A 18 -2.74 -19.09 7.74
CA ILE A 18 -2.99 -17.69 8.09
C ILE A 18 -3.20 -17.48 9.60
N LYS A 19 -3.84 -18.42 10.30
CA LYS A 19 -4.18 -18.22 11.73
C LYS A 19 -2.94 -18.27 12.64
N GLY A 20 -2.77 -17.22 13.45
CA GLY A 20 -1.72 -17.09 14.47
C GLY A 20 -0.40 -16.53 13.93
N GLN A 21 -0.44 -15.79 12.83
CA GLN A 21 0.73 -15.10 12.28
C GLN A 21 0.93 -13.73 12.96
N SER A 22 2.15 -13.20 12.90
CA SER A 22 2.44 -11.82 13.31
C SER A 22 1.81 -10.80 12.36
N GLU A 23 1.65 -9.56 12.84
CA GLU A 23 1.10 -8.46 12.05
C GLU A 23 1.89 -8.22 10.75
N VAL A 24 3.23 -8.27 10.81
CA VAL A 24 4.11 -8.13 9.64
C VAL A 24 3.80 -9.20 8.57
N ARG A 25 3.55 -10.43 9.00
CA ARG A 25 3.20 -11.52 8.08
C ARG A 25 1.79 -11.37 7.52
N ILE A 26 0.84 -10.88 8.31
CA ILE A 26 -0.51 -10.58 7.84
C ILE A 26 -0.43 -9.52 6.74
N ASP A 27 0.33 -8.44 6.94
CA ASP A 27 0.54 -7.39 5.93
C ASP A 27 1.22 -7.91 4.66
N ALA A 28 2.27 -8.73 4.81
CA ALA A 28 2.96 -9.34 3.69
C ALA A 28 2.07 -10.30 2.89
N LEU A 29 1.30 -11.15 3.58
CA LEU A 29 0.35 -12.08 2.95
C LEU A 29 -0.75 -11.31 2.22
N LEU A 30 -1.29 -10.27 2.85
CA LEU A 30 -2.30 -9.40 2.24
C LEU A 30 -1.79 -8.80 0.92
N ARG A 31 -0.59 -8.22 0.91
CA ARG A 31 0.03 -7.65 -0.30
C ARG A 31 0.24 -8.71 -1.39
N MET A 32 0.78 -9.88 -1.04
CA MET A 32 0.99 -10.98 -2.00
C MET A 32 -0.34 -11.48 -2.59
N TYR A 33 -1.35 -11.71 -1.76
CA TYR A 33 -2.64 -12.20 -2.23
C TYR A 33 -3.38 -11.18 -3.09
N LEU A 34 -3.35 -9.89 -2.73
CA LEU A 34 -3.90 -8.82 -3.57
C LEU A 34 -3.20 -8.79 -4.94
N SER A 35 -1.86 -8.79 -4.96
CA SER A 35 -1.07 -8.75 -6.19
C SER A 35 -1.36 -9.93 -7.12
N ILE A 36 -1.38 -11.14 -6.57
CA ILE A 36 -1.69 -12.36 -7.33
C ILE A 36 -3.15 -12.36 -7.79
N SER A 37 -4.08 -11.86 -6.95
CA SER A 37 -5.49 -11.78 -7.32
C SER A 37 -5.72 -10.83 -8.49
N MET A 38 -5.02 -9.69 -8.55
CA MET A 38 -5.07 -8.75 -9.68
C MET A 38 -4.45 -9.38 -10.93
N LEU A 39 -3.31 -10.06 -10.80
CA LEU A 39 -2.70 -10.79 -11.91
C LEU A 39 -3.66 -11.86 -12.48
N CYS A 40 -4.38 -12.59 -11.62
CA CYS A 40 -5.43 -13.54 -12.03
C CYS A 40 -6.57 -12.89 -12.83
N CYS A 41 -6.89 -11.62 -12.59
CA CYS A 41 -7.94 -10.91 -13.32
C CYS A 41 -7.49 -10.45 -14.72
N VAL A 42 -6.21 -10.12 -14.88
CA VAL A 42 -5.66 -9.54 -16.11
C VAL A 42 -5.06 -10.62 -17.02
N ALA A 43 -4.38 -11.61 -16.46
CA ALA A 43 -3.73 -12.66 -17.22
C ALA A 43 -4.62 -13.91 -17.31
N SER A 44 -5.06 -14.24 -18.52
CA SER A 44 -5.80 -15.48 -18.84
C SER A 44 -5.00 -16.77 -18.57
N SER A 45 -3.70 -16.65 -18.27
CA SER A 45 -2.76 -17.74 -17.97
C SER A 45 -2.83 -18.25 -16.52
N CYS A 46 -3.56 -17.58 -15.63
CA CYS A 46 -3.68 -18.04 -14.25
C CYS A 46 -4.68 -19.21 -14.12
N ASP A 47 -4.19 -20.37 -13.68
CA ASP A 47 -5.00 -21.55 -13.34
C ASP A 47 -6.17 -21.16 -12.41
N TYR A 48 -7.39 -21.30 -12.94
CA TYR A 48 -8.65 -20.99 -12.24
C TYR A 48 -8.73 -21.63 -10.85
N LEU A 49 -8.14 -22.82 -10.66
CA LEU A 49 -8.12 -23.49 -9.36
C LEU A 49 -7.28 -22.73 -8.33
N ASN A 50 -6.13 -22.18 -8.73
CA ASN A 50 -5.27 -21.42 -7.83
C ASN A 50 -5.86 -20.04 -7.52
N CYS A 51 -6.47 -19.36 -8.48
CA CYS A 51 -7.16 -18.09 -8.21
C CYS A 51 -8.27 -18.26 -7.16
N ASN A 52 -9.07 -19.33 -7.26
CA ASN A 52 -10.07 -19.64 -6.23
C ASN A 52 -9.47 -19.90 -4.84
N LYS A 53 -8.30 -20.55 -4.76
CA LYS A 53 -7.61 -20.75 -3.48
C LYS A 53 -7.12 -19.43 -2.90
N ILE A 54 -6.58 -18.54 -3.73
CA ILE A 54 -6.11 -17.21 -3.30
C ILE A 54 -7.28 -16.36 -2.78
N ILE A 55 -8.43 -16.34 -3.48
CA ILE A 55 -9.63 -15.63 -3.02
C ILE A 55 -10.09 -16.18 -1.65
N ARG A 56 -10.12 -17.51 -1.47
CA ARG A 56 -10.45 -18.11 -0.17
C ARG A 56 -9.46 -17.71 0.93
N LYS A 57 -8.17 -17.55 0.61
CA LYS A 57 -7.16 -17.08 1.56
C LYS A 57 -7.39 -15.62 1.95
N MET A 58 -7.77 -14.76 1.00
CA MET A 58 -8.15 -13.37 1.28
C MET A 58 -9.38 -13.32 2.21
N ASP A 59 -10.39 -14.16 1.98
CA ASP A 59 -11.55 -14.24 2.86
C ASP A 59 -11.19 -14.67 4.29
N ILE A 60 -10.30 -15.66 4.43
CA ILE A 60 -9.79 -16.09 5.74
C ILE A 60 -9.00 -14.96 6.42
N LEU A 61 -8.16 -14.23 5.68
CA LEU A 61 -7.44 -13.06 6.20
C LEU A 61 -8.43 -12.03 6.75
N TYR A 62 -9.42 -11.65 5.95
CA TYR A 62 -10.44 -10.69 6.35
C TYR A 62 -11.16 -11.13 7.65
N GLN A 63 -11.49 -12.41 7.78
CA GLN A 63 -12.15 -12.94 8.98
C GLN A 63 -11.29 -12.88 10.25
N ILE A 64 -9.97 -12.87 10.14
CA ILE A 64 -9.07 -12.85 11.31
C ILE A 64 -8.50 -11.47 11.63
N MET A 65 -8.67 -10.48 10.75
CA MET A 65 -8.19 -9.11 11.00
C MET A 65 -8.80 -8.52 12.28
N ASP A 66 -8.05 -7.68 12.97
CA ASP A 66 -8.53 -7.03 14.19
C ASP A 66 -9.62 -5.99 13.86
N ARG A 67 -10.78 -6.10 14.50
CA ARG A 67 -11.91 -5.14 14.38
C ARG A 67 -11.88 -4.04 15.45
N THR A 68 -10.88 -4.06 16.33
CA THR A 68 -10.81 -3.17 17.49
C THR A 68 -9.75 -2.08 17.37
N SER A 69 -8.90 -2.12 16.33
CA SER A 69 -7.86 -1.13 16.08
C SER A 69 -7.98 -0.48 14.70
N VAL A 70 -7.47 0.76 14.60
CA VAL A 70 -7.37 1.49 13.32
C VAL A 70 -6.47 0.75 12.33
N ASN A 71 -5.38 0.16 12.81
CA ASN A 71 -4.45 -0.61 11.98
C ASN A 71 -5.14 -1.86 11.39
N GLY A 72 -5.93 -2.58 12.18
CA GLY A 72 -6.76 -3.69 11.69
C GLY A 72 -7.81 -3.24 10.68
N LEU A 73 -8.50 -2.12 10.93
CA LEU A 73 -9.43 -1.50 9.97
C LEU A 73 -8.73 -1.12 8.66
N CYS A 74 -7.51 -0.56 8.73
CA CYS A 74 -6.74 -0.20 7.54
C CYS A 74 -6.43 -1.42 6.67
N ARG A 75 -6.11 -2.57 7.27
CA ARG A 75 -5.93 -3.85 6.53
C ARG A 75 -7.23 -4.32 5.90
N MET A 76 -8.36 -4.18 6.61
CA MET A 76 -9.67 -4.56 6.09
C MET A 76 -10.03 -3.70 4.88
N TYR A 77 -9.90 -2.38 4.97
CA TYR A 77 -10.12 -1.48 3.84
C TYR A 77 -9.19 -1.79 2.68
N ARG A 78 -7.90 -2.02 2.94
CA ARG A 78 -6.94 -2.39 1.90
C ARG A 78 -7.42 -3.62 1.12
N LEU A 79 -7.85 -4.67 1.82
CA LEU A 79 -8.37 -5.87 1.19
C LEU A 79 -9.63 -5.59 0.36
N VAL A 80 -10.55 -4.78 0.87
CA VAL A 80 -11.84 -4.50 0.23
C VAL A 80 -11.68 -3.56 -0.97
N LYS A 81 -10.90 -2.49 -0.83
CA LYS A 81 -10.78 -1.39 -1.80
C LYS A 81 -9.72 -1.63 -2.87
N GLU A 82 -8.64 -2.38 -2.58
CA GLU A 82 -7.57 -2.65 -3.55
C GLU A 82 -7.77 -3.97 -4.31
N SER A 83 -8.81 -4.75 -3.98
CA SER A 83 -9.12 -5.95 -4.75
C SER A 83 -9.87 -5.63 -6.04
N ALA A 84 -9.59 -6.37 -7.11
CA ALA A 84 -10.32 -6.29 -8.36
C ALA A 84 -11.70 -7.00 -8.32
N TRP A 85 -12.05 -7.62 -7.19
CA TRP A 85 -13.26 -8.43 -7.07
C TRP A 85 -14.40 -7.63 -6.45
N GLY A 86 -15.43 -7.30 -7.23
CA GLY A 86 -16.62 -6.56 -6.77
C GLY A 86 -17.51 -7.25 -5.73
N VAL A 87 -17.05 -8.35 -5.11
CA VAL A 87 -17.83 -9.19 -4.18
C VAL A 87 -17.79 -8.66 -2.73
N TYR A 88 -17.15 -7.52 -2.48
CA TYR A 88 -16.93 -7.01 -1.13
C TYR A 88 -17.92 -5.95 -0.61
N GLY A 89 -19.06 -5.72 -1.27
CA GLY A 89 -20.06 -4.73 -0.82
C GLY A 89 -20.46 -4.85 0.67
N LYS A 90 -20.78 -6.06 1.16
CA LYS A 90 -21.09 -6.28 2.59
C LYS A 90 -19.90 -6.08 3.54
N LYS A 91 -18.69 -6.34 3.05
CA LYS A 91 -17.46 -6.15 3.84
C LYS A 91 -17.10 -4.67 3.91
N ASP A 92 -17.40 -3.92 2.85
CA ASP A 92 -17.26 -2.46 2.82
C ASP A 92 -18.19 -1.81 3.85
N GLU A 93 -19.46 -2.23 3.89
CA GLU A 93 -20.42 -1.78 4.91
C GLU A 93 -19.94 -2.09 6.35
N GLU A 94 -19.34 -3.26 6.58
CA GLU A 94 -18.72 -3.59 7.89
C GLU A 94 -17.57 -2.63 8.21
N CYS A 95 -16.70 -2.34 7.24
CA CYS A 95 -15.58 -1.40 7.41
C CYS A 95 -16.11 0.00 7.75
N SER A 96 -17.11 0.52 7.02
CA SER A 96 -17.77 1.80 7.33
C SER A 96 -18.35 1.83 8.75
N GLY A 97 -18.98 0.73 9.21
CA GLY A 97 -19.51 0.63 10.57
C GLY A 97 -18.43 0.61 11.66
N LEU A 98 -17.24 0.10 11.37
CA LEU A 98 -16.07 0.16 12.27
C LEU A 98 -15.40 1.52 12.23
N TYR A 99 -15.35 2.16 11.06
CA TYR A 99 -14.70 3.43 10.81
C TYR A 99 -15.17 4.54 11.75
N TYR A 100 -16.47 4.83 11.79
CA TYR A 100 -16.99 5.89 12.67
C TYR A 100 -16.66 5.62 14.14
N ARG A 101 -16.80 4.36 14.58
CA ARG A 101 -16.52 3.97 15.97
C ARG A 101 -15.05 4.16 16.35
N LEU A 102 -14.14 3.73 15.48
CA LEU A 102 -12.70 3.76 15.75
C LEU A 102 -12.14 5.18 15.62
N LEU A 103 -12.59 5.96 14.64
CA LEU A 103 -12.16 7.35 14.48
C LEU A 103 -12.70 8.24 15.59
N ASP A 104 -13.96 8.08 16.01
CA ASP A 104 -14.49 8.81 17.18
C ASP A 104 -13.73 8.48 18.45
N SER A 105 -13.29 7.23 18.62
CA SER A 105 -12.44 6.84 19.75
C SER A 105 -11.07 7.51 19.66
N TYR A 106 -10.45 7.50 18.48
CA TYR A 106 -9.16 8.13 18.23
C TYR A 106 -9.20 9.65 18.48
N LEU A 107 -10.23 10.35 18.03
CA LEU A 107 -10.34 11.80 18.21
C LEU A 107 -10.51 12.22 19.68
N LYS A 108 -10.99 11.33 20.55
CA LYS A 108 -11.09 11.57 22.00
C LYS A 108 -9.74 11.45 22.71
N ASP A 109 -8.89 10.53 22.26
CA ASP A 109 -7.55 10.30 22.81
C ASP A 109 -6.54 9.98 21.69
N PRO A 110 -6.03 11.01 20.99
CA PRO A 110 -5.21 10.80 19.79
C PRO A 110 -3.84 10.20 20.11
N ASP A 111 -3.56 9.02 19.55
CA ASP A 111 -2.23 8.41 19.54
C ASP A 111 -1.44 8.84 18.27
N PRO A 112 -0.34 9.60 18.38
CA PRO A 112 0.49 9.97 17.24
C PRO A 112 1.00 8.76 16.44
N GLY A 113 1.15 7.59 17.07
CA GLY A 113 1.58 6.35 16.41
C GLY A 113 0.58 5.80 15.40
N GLN A 114 -0.70 6.18 15.50
CA GLN A 114 -1.77 5.72 14.61
C GLN A 114 -2.16 6.76 13.55
N GLU A 115 -1.60 7.98 13.60
CA GLU A 115 -2.02 9.10 12.75
C GLU A 115 -1.99 8.75 11.25
N LEU A 116 -0.96 8.04 10.78
CA LEU A 116 -0.84 7.63 9.38
C LEU A 116 -1.96 6.66 8.97
N ASP A 117 -2.27 5.67 9.82
CA ASP A 117 -3.31 4.68 9.55
C ASP A 117 -4.71 5.33 9.61
N VAL A 118 -4.94 6.28 10.52
CA VAL A 118 -6.20 7.05 10.58
C VAL A 118 -6.43 7.79 9.27
N LEU A 119 -5.45 8.55 8.79
CA LEU A 119 -5.60 9.30 7.54
C LEU A 119 -5.79 8.36 6.33
N ARG A 120 -5.12 7.20 6.33
CA ARG A 120 -5.32 6.19 5.29
C ARG A 120 -6.74 5.61 5.30
N CYS A 121 -7.29 5.31 6.48
CA CYS A 121 -8.69 4.88 6.62
C CYS A 121 -9.67 5.95 6.12
N ILE A 122 -9.43 7.23 6.41
CA ILE A 122 -10.26 8.33 5.88
C ILE A 122 -10.19 8.38 4.35
N ALA A 123 -9.00 8.23 3.76
CA ALA A 123 -8.87 8.16 2.30
C ALA A 123 -9.65 6.99 1.70
N TYR A 124 -9.58 5.79 2.30
CA TYR A 124 -10.31 4.63 1.81
C TYR A 124 -11.84 4.80 1.88
N GLU A 125 -12.34 5.31 3.00
CA GLU A 125 -13.78 5.51 3.22
C GLU A 125 -14.33 6.59 2.29
N LEU A 126 -13.71 7.77 2.28
CA LEU A 126 -14.27 8.93 1.60
C LEU A 126 -13.89 9.00 0.11
N GLY A 127 -12.75 8.43 -0.30
CA GLY A 127 -12.24 8.51 -1.66
C GLY A 127 -13.08 7.79 -2.71
N ASN A 128 -13.95 6.85 -2.29
CA ASN A 128 -14.85 6.13 -3.18
C ASN A 128 -16.27 6.71 -3.24
N VAL A 129 -16.56 7.78 -2.48
CA VAL A 129 -17.87 8.42 -2.51
C VAL A 129 -18.02 9.21 -3.81
N MET A 130 -19.00 8.82 -4.63
CA MET A 130 -19.33 9.50 -5.88
C MET A 130 -20.06 10.81 -5.57
N GLY A 131 -19.32 11.92 -5.45
CA GLY A 131 -19.89 13.23 -5.17
C GLY A 131 -18.90 14.17 -4.50
N ASP A 132 -19.40 15.27 -3.93
CA ASP A 132 -18.60 16.13 -3.07
C ASP A 132 -18.37 15.43 -1.72
N ASN A 133 -17.20 14.83 -1.57
CA ASN A 133 -16.79 14.14 -0.36
C ASN A 133 -16.10 15.07 0.65
N THR A 134 -16.01 16.38 0.36
CA THR A 134 -15.41 17.38 1.24
C THR A 134 -16.37 17.88 2.33
N GLU A 135 -17.65 17.53 2.25
CA GLU A 135 -18.65 17.82 3.28
C GLU A 135 -18.79 16.69 4.33
N LEU A 136 -18.03 15.59 4.19
CA LEU A 136 -18.14 14.41 5.03
C LEU A 136 -17.34 14.52 6.34
N ASP A 137 -17.81 13.83 7.38
CA ASP A 137 -17.48 14.07 8.80
C ASP A 137 -15.99 14.21 9.13
N TYR A 138 -15.13 13.37 8.56
CA TYR A 138 -13.70 13.36 8.89
C TYR A 138 -12.80 14.03 7.83
N TYR A 139 -13.36 14.55 6.74
CA TYR A 139 -12.60 15.36 5.79
C TYR A 139 -11.97 16.60 6.45
N PRO A 140 -12.69 17.40 7.28
CA PRO A 140 -12.09 18.55 7.95
C PRO A 140 -10.87 18.19 8.81
N PHE A 141 -10.89 17.02 9.46
CA PHE A 141 -9.76 16.52 10.24
C PHE A 141 -8.57 16.19 9.32
N TYR A 142 -8.78 15.44 8.24
CA TYR A 142 -7.72 15.12 7.28
C TYR A 142 -7.11 16.41 6.71
N ARG A 143 -7.96 17.33 6.23
CA ARG A 143 -7.53 18.63 5.70
C ARG A 143 -6.71 19.43 6.72
N ALA A 144 -7.14 19.49 7.98
CA ALA A 144 -6.42 20.20 9.03
C ALA A 144 -5.04 19.57 9.27
N LYS A 145 -4.93 18.24 9.28
CA LYS A 145 -3.66 17.52 9.42
C LYS A 145 -2.72 17.74 8.25
N CYS A 146 -3.22 17.68 7.01
CA CYS A 146 -2.45 18.03 5.83
C CYS A 146 -1.92 19.47 5.91
N GLY A 147 -2.78 20.42 6.30
CA GLY A 147 -2.40 21.81 6.48
C GLY A 147 -1.32 22.01 7.56
N GLN A 148 -1.45 21.29 8.68
CA GLN A 148 -0.44 21.29 9.75
C GLN A 148 0.90 20.79 9.21
N TRP A 149 0.94 19.61 8.57
CA TRP A 149 2.18 19.05 8.04
C TRP A 149 2.81 19.97 6.99
N VAL A 150 2.01 20.57 6.09
CA VAL A 150 2.53 21.54 5.11
C VAL A 150 3.10 22.78 5.81
N GLY A 151 2.48 23.26 6.88
CA GLY A 151 2.98 24.38 7.68
C GLY A 151 4.28 24.08 8.44
N GLU A 152 4.56 22.80 8.73
CA GLU A 152 5.81 22.34 9.36
C GLU A 152 7.00 22.23 8.39
N LEU A 153 6.76 22.32 7.07
CA LEU A 153 7.83 22.26 6.07
C LEU A 153 8.69 23.52 6.11
N ASP A 154 10.01 23.34 6.13
CA ASP A 154 10.92 24.45 5.89
C ASP A 154 10.95 24.86 4.40
N THR A 155 11.66 25.96 4.11
CA THR A 155 11.76 26.50 2.74
C THR A 155 12.40 25.55 1.73
N LYS A 156 13.07 24.49 2.19
CA LYS A 156 13.68 23.46 1.34
C LYS A 156 12.74 22.27 1.11
N GLY A 157 11.61 22.19 1.82
CA GLY A 157 10.70 21.04 1.78
C GLY A 157 11.04 19.96 2.80
N CYS A 158 11.72 20.29 3.91
CA CYS A 158 12.06 19.32 4.95
C CYS A 158 11.16 19.43 6.17
N TRP A 159 10.66 18.30 6.66
CA TRP A 159 10.20 18.20 8.05
C TRP A 159 11.37 17.91 8.97
N ARG A 160 11.70 18.89 9.82
CA ARG A 160 12.81 18.75 10.77
C ARG A 160 12.50 17.67 11.80
N ARG A 161 13.51 16.84 12.10
CA ARG A 161 13.45 15.77 13.12
C ARG A 161 12.51 14.60 12.80
N LEU A 162 11.94 14.53 11.60
CA LEU A 162 11.25 13.31 11.16
C LEU A 162 12.24 12.32 10.54
N PRO A 163 12.13 11.03 10.89
CA PRO A 163 12.77 9.96 10.13
C PRO A 163 12.35 10.05 8.66
N GLN A 164 13.27 9.75 7.74
CA GLN A 164 12.99 9.83 6.29
C GLN A 164 11.81 8.95 5.88
N GLU A 165 11.69 7.75 6.45
CA GLU A 165 10.56 6.85 6.19
C GLU A 165 9.22 7.54 6.50
N ILE A 166 9.10 8.15 7.68
CA ILE A 166 7.86 8.81 8.11
C ILE A 166 7.55 10.00 7.20
N ALA A 167 8.57 10.75 6.78
CA ALA A 167 8.39 11.84 5.83
C ALA A 167 7.86 11.33 4.47
N VAL A 168 8.39 10.22 3.96
CA VAL A 168 7.94 9.61 2.70
C VAL A 168 6.48 9.13 2.82
N ARG A 169 6.11 8.48 3.93
CA ARG A 169 4.71 8.10 4.19
C ARG A 169 3.77 9.30 4.33
N ARG A 170 4.24 10.43 4.89
CA ARG A 170 3.46 11.69 4.90
C ARG A 170 3.23 12.22 3.49
N ILE A 171 4.25 12.17 2.61
CA ILE A 171 4.12 12.58 1.21
C ILE A 171 3.07 11.72 0.49
N GLU A 172 3.10 10.40 0.71
CA GLU A 172 2.11 9.47 0.17
C GLU A 172 0.68 9.86 0.57
N LEU A 173 0.43 10.12 1.86
CA LEU A 173 -0.90 10.52 2.34
C LEU A 173 -1.33 11.89 1.81
N LEU A 174 -0.40 12.84 1.67
CA LEU A 174 -0.71 14.14 1.07
C LEU A 174 -1.03 14.00 -0.43
N GLN A 175 -0.43 13.05 -1.13
CA GLN A 175 -0.83 12.70 -2.50
C GLN A 175 -2.22 12.05 -2.52
N ASN A 176 -2.46 11.07 -1.64
CA ASN A 176 -3.76 10.41 -1.51
C ASN A 176 -4.88 11.39 -1.18
N TYR A 177 -4.60 12.47 -0.44
CA TYR A 177 -5.56 13.56 -0.21
C TYR A 177 -5.98 14.21 -1.54
N SER A 178 -5.02 14.54 -2.41
CA SER A 178 -5.31 15.12 -3.73
C SER A 178 -6.17 14.18 -4.57
N ASP A 179 -5.85 12.88 -4.55
CA ASP A 179 -6.54 11.88 -5.36
C ASP A 179 -7.94 11.58 -4.82
N ALA A 180 -8.09 11.39 -3.50
CA ALA A 180 -9.35 11.07 -2.86
C ALA A 180 -10.34 12.24 -2.90
N PHE A 181 -9.88 13.48 -2.68
CA PHE A 181 -10.74 14.66 -2.53
C PHE A 181 -10.74 15.60 -3.74
N ARG A 182 -9.96 15.27 -4.79
CA ARG A 182 -9.79 16.11 -5.99
C ARG A 182 -9.38 17.54 -5.63
N ASP A 183 -8.50 17.67 -4.65
CA ASP A 183 -8.09 18.92 -4.03
C ASP A 183 -6.56 19.06 -4.05
N ASP A 184 -6.08 19.89 -4.97
CA ASP A 184 -4.67 20.07 -5.29
C ASP A 184 -3.99 21.17 -4.46
N ARG A 185 -4.65 21.74 -3.44
CA ARG A 185 -4.14 22.90 -2.70
C ARG A 185 -2.77 22.71 -2.05
N PHE A 186 -2.39 21.46 -1.80
CA PHE A 186 -1.11 21.11 -1.19
C PHE A 186 -0.05 20.67 -2.21
N HIS A 187 -0.39 20.57 -3.49
CA HIS A 187 0.43 19.98 -4.55
C HIS A 187 1.85 20.57 -4.60
N ASP A 188 1.98 21.90 -4.61
CA ASP A 188 3.30 22.55 -4.63
C ASP A 188 4.15 22.21 -3.40
N ALA A 189 3.54 22.11 -2.22
CA ALA A 189 4.25 21.75 -1.00
C ALA A 189 4.69 20.29 -1.01
N VAL A 190 3.81 19.41 -1.50
CA VAL A 190 4.07 17.98 -1.68
C VAL A 190 5.21 17.76 -2.68
N LEU A 191 5.21 18.45 -3.81
CA LEU A 191 6.27 18.38 -4.81
C LEU A 191 7.61 18.91 -4.27
N ARG A 192 7.61 19.99 -3.47
CA ARG A 192 8.83 20.46 -2.79
C ARG A 192 9.38 19.42 -1.83
N ALA A 193 8.53 18.82 -1.00
CA ALA A 193 8.93 17.78 -0.06
C ALA A 193 9.50 16.55 -0.79
N TYR A 194 8.77 16.03 -1.79
CA TYR A 194 9.23 14.94 -2.63
C TYR A 194 10.62 15.21 -3.22
N ASN A 195 10.83 16.38 -3.85
CA ASN A 195 12.12 16.74 -4.42
C ASN A 195 13.24 16.83 -3.38
N TYR A 196 12.94 17.27 -2.15
CA TYR A 196 13.91 17.32 -1.06
C TYR A 196 14.39 15.94 -0.64
N TYR A 197 13.46 15.01 -0.39
CA TYR A 197 13.77 13.67 0.08
C TYR A 197 14.34 12.80 -1.05
N LYS A 198 13.84 12.94 -2.28
CA LYS A 198 14.36 12.22 -3.45
C LYS A 198 15.82 12.53 -3.73
N LYS A 199 16.23 13.81 -3.67
CA LYS A 199 17.65 14.21 -3.82
C LYS A 199 18.58 13.59 -2.78
N ARG A 200 18.02 13.04 -1.69
CA ARG A 200 18.75 12.39 -0.58
C ARG A 200 18.53 10.89 -0.53
N LEU A 201 17.74 10.33 -1.44
CA LEU A 201 17.59 8.89 -1.59
C LEU A 201 18.89 8.33 -2.16
N VAL A 202 19.66 7.68 -1.29
CA VAL A 202 20.86 6.95 -1.70
C VAL A 202 20.51 5.47 -1.74
N LEU A 203 20.44 4.92 -2.95
CA LEU A 203 20.24 3.49 -3.14
C LEU A 203 21.58 2.77 -2.99
N PRO A 204 21.71 1.82 -2.05
CA PRO A 204 22.93 1.02 -1.90
C PRO A 204 23.07 0.05 -3.08
N GLU A 205 24.28 -0.49 -3.29
CA GLU A 205 24.48 -1.62 -4.21
C GLU A 205 23.79 -2.89 -3.71
N ASN A 206 23.88 -3.13 -2.39
CA ASN A 206 23.22 -4.24 -1.70
C ASN A 206 22.48 -3.69 -0.48
N ALA A 207 21.18 -3.94 -0.40
CA ALA A 207 20.38 -3.52 0.75
C ALA A 207 20.46 -4.53 1.91
N VAL A 208 20.25 -4.03 3.13
CA VAL A 208 20.13 -4.83 4.36
C VAL A 208 18.76 -4.66 5.01
N ALA A 209 18.40 -5.55 5.93
CA ALA A 209 17.07 -5.60 6.55
C ALA A 209 16.65 -4.27 7.22
N GLU A 210 17.61 -3.55 7.83
CA GLU A 210 17.39 -2.28 8.52
C GLU A 210 16.93 -1.16 7.56
N GLN A 211 17.17 -1.32 6.26
CA GLN A 211 16.80 -0.34 5.23
C GLN A 211 15.40 -0.59 4.66
N LEU A 212 14.79 -1.75 4.93
CA LEU A 212 13.46 -2.10 4.41
C LEU A 212 12.40 -1.05 4.72
N PRO A 213 12.29 -0.47 5.93
CA PRO A 213 11.24 0.52 6.20
C PRO A 213 11.27 1.72 5.24
N LEU A 214 12.46 2.24 4.94
CA LEU A 214 12.61 3.36 4.00
C LEU A 214 12.39 2.92 2.55
N LEU A 215 12.97 1.79 2.13
CA LEU A 215 12.83 1.29 0.74
C LEU A 215 11.37 0.98 0.42
N THR A 216 10.65 0.37 1.36
CA THR A 216 9.24 0.02 1.18
C THR A 216 8.35 1.26 1.12
N ALA A 217 8.60 2.28 1.95
CA ALA A 217 7.88 3.55 1.88
C ALA A 217 8.08 4.26 0.53
N TRP A 218 9.30 4.25 -0.01
CA TRP A 218 9.55 4.81 -1.34
C TRP A 218 8.89 4.01 -2.45
N TYR A 219 8.92 2.68 -2.35
CA TYR A 219 8.25 1.82 -3.33
C TYR A 219 6.74 2.10 -3.35
N ASP A 220 6.08 2.13 -2.19
CA ASP A 220 4.65 2.41 -2.09
C ASP A 220 4.31 3.82 -2.64
N LEU A 221 5.10 4.84 -2.30
CA LEU A 221 4.93 6.21 -2.82
C LEU A 221 4.99 6.27 -4.35
N LEU A 222 5.97 5.61 -4.96
CA LEU A 222 6.24 5.74 -6.39
C LEU A 222 5.31 4.88 -7.26
N ARG A 223 4.56 3.94 -6.67
CA ARG A 223 3.57 3.13 -7.39
C ARG A 223 2.29 3.89 -7.72
N ILE A 224 1.93 4.88 -6.91
CA ILE A 224 0.71 5.66 -7.11
C ILE A 224 1.01 6.72 -8.16
N SER A 225 0.38 6.60 -9.33
CA SER A 225 0.41 7.68 -10.33
C SER A 225 -0.26 8.91 -9.74
N GLY A 226 0.42 10.06 -9.76
CA GLY A 226 -0.14 11.27 -9.17
C GLY A 226 0.74 12.50 -9.40
N ALA A 227 0.97 13.28 -8.34
CA ALA A 227 1.56 14.60 -8.40
C ALA A 227 3.03 14.67 -8.86
N PHE A 228 3.71 13.53 -9.00
CA PHE A 228 5.14 13.47 -9.32
C PHE A 228 5.39 13.03 -10.77
N PRO A 229 6.53 13.44 -11.36
CA PRO A 229 6.96 12.88 -12.64
C PRO A 229 6.99 11.36 -12.58
N CYS A 230 6.43 10.70 -13.59
CA CYS A 230 6.42 9.25 -13.65
C CYS A 230 7.84 8.71 -13.72
N GLU A 231 8.20 7.83 -12.79
CA GLU A 231 9.50 7.16 -12.76
C GLU A 231 9.31 5.66 -12.92
N HIS A 232 9.36 5.18 -14.16
CA HIS A 232 9.15 3.75 -14.43
C HIS A 232 10.26 2.86 -13.86
N ASP A 233 11.50 3.35 -13.82
CA ASP A 233 12.67 2.54 -13.44
C ASP A 233 12.96 2.53 -11.93
N LEU A 234 12.63 3.61 -11.21
CA LEU A 234 13.01 3.75 -9.81
C LEU A 234 12.31 2.72 -8.89
N PRO A 235 10.98 2.49 -8.98
CA PRO A 235 10.30 1.44 -8.24
C PRO A 235 10.90 0.06 -8.49
N LYS A 236 11.23 -0.25 -9.76
CA LYS A 236 11.83 -1.54 -10.15
C LYS A 236 13.20 -1.74 -9.49
N ARG A 237 14.03 -0.70 -9.47
CA ARG A 237 15.34 -0.74 -8.79
C ARG A 237 15.19 -0.93 -7.28
N ILE A 238 14.24 -0.24 -6.65
CA ILE A 238 13.97 -0.38 -5.21
C ILE A 238 13.44 -1.80 -4.90
N ALA A 239 12.54 -2.33 -5.71
CA ALA A 239 12.05 -3.69 -5.56
C ALA A 239 13.17 -4.73 -5.69
N GLY A 240 14.09 -4.55 -6.65
CA GLY A 240 15.26 -5.41 -6.79
C GLY A 240 16.17 -5.39 -5.56
N LEU A 241 16.32 -4.23 -4.90
CA LEU A 241 17.05 -4.13 -3.64
C LEU A 241 16.32 -4.86 -2.50
N ILE A 242 15.00 -4.69 -2.40
CA ILE A 242 14.17 -5.38 -1.40
C ILE A 242 14.23 -6.90 -1.63
N GLU A 243 14.17 -7.36 -2.87
CA GLU A 243 14.34 -8.77 -3.22
C GLU A 243 15.74 -9.30 -2.84
N GLY A 244 16.79 -8.50 -3.06
CA GLY A 244 18.14 -8.82 -2.59
C GLY A 244 18.18 -9.12 -1.09
N VAL A 245 17.42 -8.37 -0.28
CA VAL A 245 17.25 -8.69 1.14
C VAL A 245 16.52 -10.02 1.33
N ALA A 246 15.42 -10.27 0.62
CA ALA A 246 14.67 -11.54 0.71
C ALA A 246 15.56 -12.77 0.43
N ASN A 247 16.54 -12.64 -0.48
CA ASN A 247 17.45 -13.72 -0.86
C ASN A 247 18.60 -13.97 0.13
N THR A 248 18.84 -13.06 1.08
CA THR A 248 19.95 -13.15 2.05
C THR A 248 19.49 -13.48 3.46
N VAL A 249 18.25 -13.17 3.82
CA VAL A 249 17.69 -13.44 5.14
C VAL A 249 17.16 -14.87 5.25
N GLU A 250 17.05 -15.37 6.49
CA GLU A 250 16.46 -16.70 6.74
C GLU A 250 15.01 -16.75 6.25
N THR A 251 14.69 -17.79 5.49
CA THR A 251 13.35 -17.98 4.92
C THR A 251 12.28 -18.08 6.01
N ARG A 252 11.09 -17.56 5.75
CA ARG A 252 9.92 -17.59 6.67
C ARG A 252 10.08 -16.78 7.96
N THR A 253 11.10 -15.94 8.06
CA THR A 253 11.16 -14.85 9.05
C THR A 253 10.24 -13.69 8.63
N ASP A 254 9.90 -12.81 9.56
CA ASP A 254 9.05 -11.64 9.28
C ASP A 254 9.69 -10.72 8.24
N THR A 255 11.00 -10.55 8.31
CA THR A 255 11.83 -9.83 7.32
C THR A 255 11.73 -10.48 5.94
N TRP A 256 11.82 -11.82 5.86
CA TRP A 256 11.64 -12.54 4.61
C TRP A 256 10.25 -12.33 4.03
N TYR A 257 9.19 -12.42 4.84
CA TYR A 257 7.81 -12.18 4.38
C TYR A 257 7.64 -10.77 3.84
N LEU A 258 8.09 -9.77 4.60
CA LEU A 258 8.03 -8.36 4.20
C LEU A 258 8.71 -8.18 2.84
N ALA A 259 9.99 -8.56 2.73
CA ALA A 259 10.76 -8.36 1.51
C ALA A 259 10.20 -9.14 0.32
N THR A 260 9.82 -10.41 0.51
CA THR A 260 9.21 -11.25 -0.53
C THR A 260 7.91 -10.66 -1.04
N SER A 261 7.10 -10.03 -0.17
CA SER A 261 5.82 -9.45 -0.59
C SER A 261 5.96 -8.31 -1.60
N TYR A 262 7.01 -7.49 -1.50
CA TYR A 262 7.30 -6.44 -2.49
C TYR A 262 7.88 -7.03 -3.78
N ALA A 263 8.71 -8.07 -3.67
CA ALA A 263 9.21 -8.78 -4.85
C ALA A 263 8.08 -9.43 -5.66
N VAL A 264 7.10 -10.03 -4.97
CA VAL A 264 5.89 -10.59 -5.60
C VAL A 264 5.05 -9.51 -6.25
N GLU A 265 4.77 -8.42 -5.55
CA GLU A 265 3.97 -7.32 -6.09
C GLU A 265 4.61 -6.71 -7.34
N GLN A 266 5.92 -6.46 -7.31
CA GLN A 266 6.64 -5.96 -8.47
C GLN A 266 6.60 -6.95 -9.63
N CYS A 267 6.83 -8.25 -9.37
CA CYS A 267 6.77 -9.29 -10.40
C CYS A 267 5.37 -9.37 -11.05
N CYS A 268 4.30 -9.34 -10.24
CA CYS A 268 2.94 -9.29 -10.75
C CYS A 268 2.70 -8.03 -11.60
N SER A 269 3.20 -6.88 -11.17
CA SER A 269 3.11 -5.62 -11.92
C SER A 269 3.80 -5.72 -13.29
N ASP A 270 5.04 -6.23 -13.33
CA ASP A 270 5.80 -6.37 -14.58
C ASP A 270 5.13 -7.34 -15.57
N ILE A 271 4.49 -8.40 -15.07
CA ILE A 271 3.72 -9.32 -15.92
C ILE A 271 2.47 -8.63 -16.45
N MET A 272 1.72 -7.90 -15.61
CA MET A 272 0.52 -7.18 -16.04
C MET A 272 0.85 -6.11 -17.09
N ASP A 273 1.91 -5.32 -16.88
CA ASP A 273 2.36 -4.29 -17.83
C ASP A 273 2.68 -4.91 -19.21
N ARG A 274 3.36 -6.07 -19.21
CA ARG A 274 3.67 -6.81 -20.44
C ARG A 274 2.42 -7.32 -21.14
N VAL A 275 1.51 -7.96 -20.41
CA VAL A 275 0.24 -8.48 -20.97
C VAL A 275 -0.62 -7.35 -21.53
N GLN A 276 -0.72 -6.22 -20.84
CA GLN A 276 -1.45 -5.05 -21.32
C GLN A 276 -0.83 -4.49 -22.61
N HIS A 277 0.50 -4.42 -22.68
CA HIS A 277 1.20 -3.96 -23.88
C HIS A 277 0.96 -4.91 -25.07
N GLU A 278 0.99 -6.22 -24.85
CA GLU A 278 0.69 -7.23 -25.88
C GLU A 278 -0.75 -7.10 -26.40
N ILE A 279 -1.73 -6.97 -25.50
CA ILE A 279 -3.15 -6.76 -25.87
C ILE A 279 -3.33 -5.47 -26.68
N MET A 280 -2.65 -4.39 -26.31
CA MET A 280 -2.72 -3.12 -27.05
C MET A 280 -2.13 -3.24 -28.46
N GLN A 281 -1.04 -3.99 -28.64
CA GLN A 281 -0.44 -4.24 -29.95
C GLN A 281 -1.31 -5.14 -30.84
N GLU A 282 -2.06 -6.08 -30.27
CA GLU A 282 -2.99 -6.95 -31.01
C GLU A 282 -4.29 -6.25 -31.44
N ALA A 283 -4.61 -5.09 -30.83
CA ALA A 283 -5.80 -4.30 -31.11
C ALA A 283 -5.59 -3.20 -32.17
N GLU A 284 -4.34 -2.95 -32.60
CA GLU A 284 -3.94 -2.02 -33.67
C GLU A 284 -3.83 -2.72 -35.04
#